data_AF-A0A1B6LI84-F1
#
_entry.id   AF-A0A1B6LI84-F1
#
_cell.length_a   1.000
_cell.length_b   1.000
_cell.length_c   1.000
_cell.angle_alpha   90.00
_cell.angle_beta   90.00
_cell.angle_gamma   90.00
#
_symmetry.space_group_name_H-M   'P 1'
#
loop_
_entity.id
_entity.type
_entity.pdbx_description
1 polymer ?
#
loop_
_entity_poly.entity_id
_entity_poly.type
_entity_poly.pdbx_seq_one_letter_code
_entity_poly.pdbx_strand_id
1 'polypeptide(L)'
;MKAIERSENEMSLEQLIQLWLERTPGLEANGFDFWSKYKRAVDEWLEGQKLTAMESKCESEQMFLLSDIEKRAELFHSVLDPGAHAALVQRGERRFSHKALQGALMITFYRDEARFGLPHQLLTLLMDIDSLITKW
;
A
#
# COMPACT_ATOMS: atom_id res chain seq x y z
N MET A 1 20.64 -26.06 -17.44
CA MET A 1 19.18 -26.31 -17.37
C MET A 1 18.73 -26.60 -15.95
N LYS A 2 19.19 -27.67 -15.28
CA LYS A 2 18.80 -27.99 -13.89
C LYS A 2 18.89 -26.82 -12.87
N ALA A 3 19.90 -25.95 -12.97
CA ALA A 3 20.03 -24.80 -12.06
C ALA A 3 18.97 -23.71 -12.31
N ILE A 4 18.58 -23.51 -13.57
CA ILE A 4 17.54 -22.52 -13.97
C ILE A 4 16.16 -23.04 -13.56
N GLU A 5 15.87 -24.30 -13.86
CA GLU A 5 14.64 -24.96 -13.41
C GLU A 5 14.51 -24.90 -11.88
N ARG A 6 15.62 -25.08 -11.16
CA ARG A 6 15.63 -24.95 -9.70
C ARG A 6 15.28 -23.53 -9.25
N SER A 7 15.87 -22.50 -9.87
CA SER A 7 15.59 -21.10 -9.51
C SER A 7 14.16 -20.66 -9.83
N GLU A 8 13.51 -21.26 -10.82
CA GLU A 8 12.11 -20.96 -11.16
C GLU A 8 11.10 -21.63 -10.22
N ASN A 9 11.48 -22.77 -9.63
CA ASN A 9 10.60 -23.55 -8.75
C ASN A 9 10.79 -23.22 -7.26
N GLU A 10 11.98 -22.75 -6.86
CA GLU A 10 12.21 -22.30 -5.49
C GLU A 10 11.50 -20.97 -5.21
N MET A 11 11.21 -20.71 -3.93
CA MET A 11 10.54 -19.48 -3.55
C MET A 11 11.42 -18.27 -3.88
N SER A 12 10.87 -17.33 -4.63
CA SER A 12 11.57 -16.09 -4.96
C SER A 12 11.69 -15.19 -3.73
N LEU A 13 12.63 -14.24 -3.79
CA LEU A 13 12.76 -13.21 -2.76
C LEU A 13 11.44 -12.44 -2.58
N GLU A 14 10.75 -12.12 -3.68
CA GLU A 14 9.44 -11.48 -3.66
C GLU A 14 8.43 -12.29 -2.82
N GLN A 15 8.33 -13.60 -3.06
CA GLN A 15 7.40 -14.47 -2.33
C GLN A 15 7.74 -14.56 -0.84
N LEU A 16 9.03 -14.65 -0.50
CA LEU A 16 9.49 -14.69 0.89
C LEU A 16 9.19 -13.37 1.63
N ILE A 17 9.40 -12.23 0.96
CA ILE A 17 9.07 -10.91 1.48
C ILE A 17 7.56 -10.76 1.68
N GLN A 18 6.74 -11.22 0.73
CA GLN A 18 5.28 -11.20 0.89
C GLN A 18 4.85 -11.98 2.14
N LEU A 19 5.32 -13.22 2.33
CA LEU A 19 4.99 -14.01 3.52
C LEU A 19 5.48 -13.38 4.83
N TRP A 20 6.60 -12.65 4.80
CA TRP A 20 7.07 -11.90 5.96
C TRP A 20 6.18 -10.67 6.24
N LEU A 21 5.81 -9.90 5.21
CA LEU A 21 4.93 -8.73 5.31
C LEU A 21 3.53 -9.11 5.84
N GLU A 22 2.98 -10.24 5.43
CA GLU A 22 1.67 -10.73 5.90
C GLU A 22 1.63 -11.04 7.41
N ARG A 23 2.79 -11.19 8.03
CA ARG A 23 2.97 -11.42 9.48
C ARG A 23 3.40 -10.16 10.23
N THR A 24 3.28 -8.99 9.59
CA THR A 24 3.61 -7.71 10.23
C THR A 24 2.72 -7.53 11.48
N PRO A 25 3.31 -7.35 12.67
CA PRO A 25 2.56 -7.25 13.91
C PRO A 25 1.73 -5.96 13.93
N GLY A 26 0.45 -6.09 14.24
CA GLY A 26 -0.53 -5.01 14.29
C GLY A 26 -1.56 -5.04 13.15
N LEU A 27 -1.42 -5.98 12.20
CA LEU A 27 -2.44 -6.29 11.21
C LEU A 27 -3.60 -7.12 11.79
N GLU A 28 -3.44 -7.71 12.98
CA GLU A 28 -4.43 -8.57 13.59
C GLU A 28 -5.65 -7.77 14.09
N ALA A 29 -6.86 -8.25 13.75
CA ALA A 29 -8.12 -7.60 14.13
C ALA A 29 -8.38 -7.61 15.64
N ASN A 30 -7.87 -8.60 16.37
CA ASN A 30 -7.99 -8.71 17.83
C ASN A 30 -6.84 -8.02 18.58
N GLY A 31 -5.97 -7.28 17.87
CA GLY A 31 -4.83 -6.58 18.43
C GLY A 31 -4.91 -5.08 18.13
N PHE A 32 -3.89 -4.57 17.43
CA PHE A 32 -3.85 -3.15 17.06
C PHE A 32 -4.87 -2.79 15.96
N ASP A 33 -5.24 -3.75 15.10
CA ASP A 33 -6.18 -3.56 13.99
C ASP A 33 -5.84 -2.35 13.11
N PHE A 34 -4.60 -2.33 12.60
CA PHE A 34 -4.09 -1.26 11.74
C PHE A 34 -5.02 -0.97 10.57
N TRP A 35 -5.50 -2.02 9.89
CA TRP A 35 -6.22 -1.85 8.63
C TRP A 35 -7.56 -1.16 8.80
N SER A 36 -8.34 -1.52 9.84
CA SER A 36 -9.62 -0.85 10.11
C SER A 36 -9.42 0.59 10.55
N LYS A 37 -8.38 0.87 11.34
CA LYS A 37 -8.01 2.24 11.73
C LYS A 37 -7.59 3.08 10.52
N TYR A 38 -6.77 2.49 9.64
CA TYR A 38 -6.32 3.15 8.43
C TYR A 38 -7.49 3.49 7.50
N LYS A 39 -8.39 2.53 7.26
CA LYS A 39 -9.61 2.77 6.47
C LYS A 39 -10.44 3.92 7.04
N ARG A 40 -10.70 3.91 8.35
CA ARG A 40 -11.46 4.97 9.02
C ARG A 40 -10.77 6.34 8.88
N ALA A 41 -9.46 6.41 9.08
CA ALA A 41 -8.70 7.65 8.95
C ALA A 41 -8.75 8.21 7.52
N VAL A 42 -8.69 7.34 6.50
CA VAL A 42 -8.84 7.75 5.09
C VAL A 42 -10.25 8.28 4.83
N ASP A 43 -11.28 7.57 5.31
CA ASP A 43 -12.68 7.97 5.13
C ASP A 43 -12.95 9.34 5.80
N GLU A 44 -12.50 9.53 7.04
CA GLU A 44 -12.60 10.80 7.79
C GLU A 44 -11.85 11.95 7.08
N TRP A 45 -10.65 11.67 6.57
CA TRP A 45 -9.83 12.66 5.88
C TRP A 45 -10.42 13.07 4.51
N LEU A 46 -10.99 12.12 3.76
CA LEU A 46 -11.69 12.42 2.52
C LEU A 46 -12.96 13.24 2.77
N GLU A 47 -13.74 12.88 3.80
CA GLU A 47 -14.95 13.62 4.15
C GLU A 47 -14.64 15.05 4.62
N GLY A 48 -13.62 15.22 5.47
CA GLY A 48 -13.17 16.55 5.89
C GLY A 48 -12.73 17.44 4.71
N GLN A 49 -12.06 16.86 3.71
CA GLN A 49 -11.72 17.58 2.48
C GLN A 49 -12.97 17.98 1.67
N LYS A 50 -13.99 17.11 1.58
CA LYS A 50 -15.24 17.44 0.88
C LYS A 50 -15.96 18.60 1.56
N LEU A 51 -16.06 18.57 2.89
CA LEU A 51 -16.68 19.66 3.66
C LEU A 51 -15.93 20.97 3.43
N THR A 52 -14.59 20.95 3.50
CA THR A 52 -13.76 22.14 3.23
C THR A 52 -13.94 22.65 1.80
N ALA A 53 -14.04 21.76 0.81
CA ALA A 53 -14.27 22.12 -0.58
C ALA A 53 -15.65 22.78 -0.78
N MET A 54 -16.68 22.29 -0.08
CA MET A 54 -18.03 22.86 -0.11
C MET A 54 -18.12 24.26 0.52
N GLU A 55 -17.17 24.65 1.37
CA GLU A 55 -17.09 25.99 1.94
C GLU A 55 -16.46 27.03 0.98
N SER A 56 -15.89 26.60 -0.15
CA SER A 56 -15.32 27.54 -1.13
C SER A 56 -16.42 28.45 -1.71
N LYS A 57 -16.11 29.74 -1.78
CA LYS A 57 -17.01 30.77 -2.35
C LYS A 57 -16.91 30.86 -3.88
N CYS A 58 -15.93 30.18 -4.48
CA CYS A 58 -15.68 30.20 -5.90
C CYS A 58 -16.13 28.88 -6.52
N GLU A 59 -17.19 28.91 -7.33
CA GLU A 59 -17.78 27.71 -7.92
C GLU A 59 -16.79 26.89 -8.76
N SER A 60 -15.91 27.57 -9.52
CA SER A 60 -14.87 26.89 -10.31
C SER A 60 -13.82 26.21 -9.43
N GLU A 61 -13.47 26.81 -8.29
CA GLU A 61 -12.53 26.23 -7.34
C GLU A 61 -13.17 25.03 -6.62
N GLN A 62 -14.43 25.17 -6.18
CA GLN A 62 -15.19 24.09 -5.57
C GLN A 62 -15.29 22.86 -6.49
N MET A 63 -15.65 23.05 -7.76
CA MET A 63 -15.71 21.95 -8.74
C MET A 63 -14.35 21.27 -8.93
N PHE A 64 -13.27 22.06 -9.00
CA PHE A 64 -11.91 21.51 -9.12
C PHE A 64 -11.52 20.67 -7.91
N LEU A 65 -11.77 21.18 -6.69
CA LEU A 65 -11.46 20.48 -5.44
C LEU A 65 -12.24 19.18 -5.31
N LEU A 66 -13.54 19.18 -5.62
CA LEU A 66 -14.37 17.97 -5.59
C LEU A 66 -13.87 16.92 -6.59
N SER A 67 -13.50 17.32 -7.81
CA SER A 67 -12.93 16.40 -8.79
C SER A 67 -11.59 15.81 -8.34
N ASP A 68 -10.73 16.58 -7.68
CA ASP A 68 -9.47 16.06 -7.14
C ASP A 68 -9.72 15.06 -6.00
N ILE A 69 -10.69 15.34 -5.13
CA ILE A 69 -11.09 14.44 -4.05
C ILE A 69 -11.65 13.12 -4.60
N GLU A 70 -12.46 13.16 -5.66
CA GLU A 70 -12.97 11.95 -6.32
C GLU A 70 -11.84 11.08 -6.86
N LYS A 71 -10.85 11.67 -7.54
CA LYS A 71 -9.67 10.94 -8.04
C LYS A 71 -8.87 10.31 -6.91
N ARG A 72 -8.70 11.03 -5.79
CA ARG A 72 -8.03 10.48 -4.59
C ARG A 72 -8.84 9.34 -3.99
N ALA A 73 -10.16 9.48 -3.90
CA ALA A 73 -11.03 8.43 -3.38
C ALA A 73 -10.93 7.14 -4.23
N GLU A 74 -10.86 7.26 -5.55
CA GLU A 74 -10.64 6.12 -6.45
C GLU A 74 -9.27 5.46 -6.23
N LEU A 75 -8.21 6.26 -6.04
CA LEU A 75 -6.88 5.74 -5.71
C LEU A 75 -6.91 4.93 -4.41
N PHE A 76 -7.52 5.48 -3.34
CA PHE A 76 -7.66 4.77 -2.06
C PHE A 76 -8.56 3.54 -2.18
N HIS A 77 -9.64 3.60 -2.97
CA HIS A 77 -10.50 2.44 -3.22
C HIS A 77 -9.69 1.28 -3.80
N SER A 78 -8.80 1.53 -4.76
CA SER A 78 -7.93 0.50 -5.33
C SER A 78 -7.04 -0.19 -4.29
N VAL A 79 -6.71 0.49 -3.17
CA VAL A 79 -5.85 -0.02 -2.09
C VAL A 79 -6.70 -0.69 -0.99
N LEU A 80 -7.83 -0.09 -0.62
CA LEU A 80 -8.67 -0.50 0.49
C LEU A 80 -9.58 -1.68 0.13
N ASP A 81 -10.04 -1.77 -1.12
CA ASP A 81 -10.91 -2.84 -1.59
C ASP A 81 -10.10 -4.08 -2.03
N PRO A 82 -10.32 -5.25 -1.42
CA PRO A 82 -9.61 -6.47 -1.79
C PRO A 82 -9.87 -6.91 -3.23
N GLY A 83 -11.07 -6.68 -3.77
CA GLY A 83 -11.45 -7.06 -5.13
C GLY A 83 -10.75 -6.19 -6.18
N ALA A 84 -10.76 -4.86 -6.00
CA ALA A 84 -10.05 -3.92 -6.84
C ALA A 84 -8.53 -4.18 -6.81
N HIS A 85 -7.98 -4.47 -5.62
CA HIS A 85 -6.58 -4.85 -5.50
C HIS A 85 -6.28 -6.17 -6.24
N ALA A 86 -7.12 -7.20 -6.08
CA ALA A 86 -6.93 -8.48 -6.75
C ALA A 86 -6.99 -8.36 -8.28
N ALA A 87 -7.87 -7.50 -8.81
CA ALA A 87 -7.92 -7.21 -10.25
C ALA A 87 -6.60 -6.60 -10.75
N LEU A 88 -5.97 -5.70 -9.98
CA LEU A 88 -4.67 -5.12 -10.33
C LEU A 88 -3.53 -6.14 -10.28
N VAL A 89 -3.57 -7.09 -9.34
CA VAL A 89 -2.61 -8.20 -9.27
C VAL A 89 -2.77 -9.11 -10.50
N GLN A 90 -4.02 -9.45 -10.87
CA GLN A 90 -4.29 -10.29 -12.04
C GLN A 90 -3.83 -9.66 -13.35
N ARG A 91 -3.95 -8.33 -13.49
CA ARG A 91 -3.43 -7.57 -14.65
C ARG A 91 -1.91 -7.38 -14.62
N GLY A 92 -1.25 -7.77 -13.53
CA GLY A 92 0.19 -7.63 -13.37
C GLY A 92 0.67 -6.21 -13.04
N GLU A 93 -0.25 -5.30 -12.71
CA GLU A 93 0.06 -3.93 -12.26
C GLU A 93 0.49 -3.90 -10.79
N ARG A 94 0.12 -4.93 -10.02
CA ARG A 94 0.59 -5.19 -8.66
C ARG A 94 1.15 -6.59 -8.55
N ARG A 95 2.03 -6.79 -7.57
CA ARG A 95 2.72 -8.06 -7.31
C ARG A 95 2.38 -8.63 -5.94
N PHE A 96 2.36 -7.78 -4.92
CA PHE A 96 2.06 -8.19 -3.55
C PHE A 96 0.61 -8.57 -3.36
N SER A 97 0.37 -9.56 -2.50
CA SER A 97 -0.94 -9.86 -1.94
C SER A 97 -1.50 -8.64 -1.20
N HIS A 98 -2.83 -8.59 -1.04
CA HIS A 98 -3.48 -7.48 -0.34
C HIS A 98 -2.95 -7.34 1.09
N LYS A 99 -2.78 -8.47 1.79
CA LYS A 99 -2.28 -8.48 3.17
C LYS A 99 -0.79 -8.09 3.27
N ALA A 100 0.04 -8.48 2.30
CA ALA A 100 1.42 -8.02 2.23
C ALA A 100 1.51 -6.49 2.01
N LEU A 101 0.64 -5.94 1.16
CA LEU A 101 0.53 -4.49 0.96
C LEU A 101 0.14 -3.77 2.27
N GLN A 102 -0.78 -4.32 3.06
CA GLN A 102 -1.14 -3.77 4.37
C GLN A 102 0.07 -3.72 5.31
N GLY A 103 0.86 -4.79 5.36
CA GLY A 103 2.10 -4.84 6.16
C GLY A 103 3.14 -3.82 5.72
N ALA A 104 3.33 -3.66 4.40
CA ALA A 104 4.26 -2.67 3.86
C ALA A 104 3.83 -1.22 4.20
N LEU A 105 2.53 -0.93 4.11
CA LEU A 105 1.98 0.37 4.54
C LEU A 105 2.19 0.59 6.03
N MET A 106 1.94 -0.41 6.86
CA MET A 106 2.15 -0.31 8.31
C MET A 106 3.61 0.00 8.64
N ILE A 107 4.56 -0.74 8.07
CA ILE A 107 5.99 -0.48 8.26
C ILE A 107 6.35 0.95 7.82
N THR A 108 5.79 1.43 6.71
CA THR A 108 6.08 2.75 6.17
C THR A 108 5.52 3.87 7.05
N PHE A 109 4.29 3.75 7.54
CA PHE A 109 3.68 4.77 8.41
C PHE A 109 4.32 4.84 9.79
N TYR A 110 4.76 3.69 10.33
CA TYR A 110 5.35 3.62 11.67
C TYR A 110 6.88 3.45 11.63
N ARG A 111 7.54 3.88 10.55
CA ARG A 111 8.99 3.71 10.32
C ARG A 111 9.88 4.26 11.44
N ASP A 112 9.40 5.26 12.17
CA ASP A 112 10.15 5.91 13.25
C ASP A 112 10.01 5.15 14.59
N GLU A 113 9.14 4.14 14.67
CA GLU A 113 9.07 3.22 15.80
C GLU A 113 10.26 2.27 15.79
N ALA A 114 10.86 2.01 16.96
CA ALA A 114 12.05 1.18 17.09
C ALA A 114 11.91 -0.21 16.45
N ARG A 115 10.69 -0.76 16.43
CA ARG A 115 10.40 -2.08 15.84
C ARG A 115 10.32 -2.07 14.31
N PHE A 116 10.16 -0.91 13.67
CA PHE A 116 9.93 -0.79 12.22
C PHE A 116 11.03 -0.07 11.46
N GLY A 117 12.02 0.52 12.14
CA GLY A 117 13.17 1.16 11.48
C GLY A 117 13.93 0.22 10.53
N LEU A 118 14.37 -0.95 11.01
CA LEU A 118 15.06 -1.96 10.17
C LEU A 118 14.15 -2.56 9.08
N PRO A 119 12.90 -2.98 9.40
CA PRO A 119 11.92 -3.37 8.37
C PRO A 119 11.74 -2.35 7.25
N HIS A 120 11.67 -1.06 7.58
CA HIS A 120 11.54 0.00 6.59
C HIS A 120 12.79 0.12 5.73
N GLN A 121 13.99 0.09 6.33
CA GLN A 121 15.25 0.10 5.59
C GLN A 121 15.35 -1.08 4.61
N LEU A 122 14.90 -2.27 5.01
CA LEU A 122 14.86 -3.43 4.12
C LEU A 122 13.97 -3.17 2.89
N LEU A 123 12.77 -2.59 3.08
CA LEU A 123 11.89 -2.23 1.96
C LEU A 123 12.53 -1.17 1.04
N THR A 124 13.23 -0.19 1.60
CA THR A 124 13.98 0.80 0.81
C THR A 124 15.05 0.14 -0.06
N LEU A 125 15.86 -0.75 0.53
CA LEU A 125 16.92 -1.43 -0.20
C LEU A 125 16.39 -2.36 -1.30
N LEU A 126 15.21 -2.97 -1.11
CA LEU A 126 14.56 -3.75 -2.17
C LEU A 126 14.17 -2.86 -3.38
N MET A 127 13.63 -1.67 -3.13
CA MET A 127 13.34 -0.70 -4.20
C MET A 127 14.62 -0.20 -4.88
N ASP A 128 15.70 -0.03 -4.12
CA ASP A 128 17.01 0.36 -4.68
C ASP A 128 17.56 -0.72 -5.61
N ILE A 129 17.45 -2.01 -5.24
CA ILE A 129 17.86 -3.13 -6.09
C ILE A 129 17.10 -3.10 -7.43
N ASP A 130 15.77 -2.98 -7.41
CA ASP A 130 14.96 -2.90 -8.64
C ASP A 130 15.34 -1.69 -9.50
N SER A 131 15.55 -0.52 -8.88
CA SER A 131 15.97 0.69 -9.57
C SER A 131 17.35 0.52 -10.23
N LEU A 132 18.31 -0.08 -9.53
CA LEU A 132 19.67 -0.29 -10.03
C LEU A 132 19.71 -1.32 -11.16
N ILE A 133 18.94 -2.41 -11.06
CA ILE A 133 18.82 -3.40 -12.14
C ILE A 133 18.22 -2.77 -13.40
N THR A 134 17.22 -1.88 -13.24
CA THR A 134 16.59 -1.20 -14.39
C THR A 134 17.54 -0.19 -15.06
N LYS A 135 18.49 0.38 -14.32
CA LYS A 135 19.45 1.37 -14.83
C LYS A 135 20.67 0.75 -15.51
N TRP A 136 21.02 -0.49 -15.17
CA TRP A 136 22.17 -1.21 -15.70
C TRP A 136 21.95 -1.64 -17.15
#